data_AF-A0A8T4ZNF9-F1
#
_entry.id   AF-A0A8T4ZNF9-F1
#
_cell.length_a   1.000
_cell.length_b   1.000
_cell.length_c   1.000
_cell.angle_alpha   90.00
_cell.angle_beta   90.00
_cell.angle_gamma   90.00
#
_symmetry.space_group_name_H-M   'P 1'
#
loop_
_entity.id
_entity.type
_entity.pdbx_description
1 polymer ?
#
loop_
_entity_poly.entity_id
_entity_poly.type
_entity_poly.pdbx_seq_one_letter_code
_entity_poly.pdbx_strand_id
1 'polypeptide(L)'
;MRLFGKKKESKPSENIYEYEIFGGFTITRKPGGYEIMWKSPNVTTISVQTMPVISSEVQTREENGKIHVLTTDCKLKLITREGNTEAYISKI
;
A
#
# COMPACT_ATOMS: atom_id res chain seq x y z
N MET A 1 -30.03 -23.54 33.27
CA MET A 1 -28.65 -23.00 33.38
C MET A 1 -28.26 -22.39 32.03
N ARG A 2 -27.76 -21.15 32.03
CA ARG A 2 -27.10 -20.51 30.89
C ARG A 2 -25.82 -21.27 30.55
N LEU A 3 -25.46 -21.38 29.27
CA LEU A 3 -24.06 -21.31 28.81
C LEU A 3 -24.04 -20.95 27.32
N PHE A 4 -23.91 -19.64 27.15
CA PHE A 4 -23.65 -18.90 25.93
C PHE A 4 -22.70 -19.64 24.97
N GLY A 5 -23.23 -20.03 23.82
CA GLY A 5 -22.40 -20.31 22.65
C GLY A 5 -21.65 -19.02 22.29
N LYS A 6 -20.34 -19.01 22.53
CA LYS A 6 -19.46 -17.93 22.09
C LYS A 6 -19.66 -17.76 20.58
N LYS A 7 -20.28 -16.65 20.16
CA LYS A 7 -20.11 -16.17 18.78
C LYS A 7 -18.60 -16.05 18.58
N LYS A 8 -18.04 -16.80 17.62
CA LYS A 8 -16.74 -16.44 17.05
C LYS A 8 -16.91 -15.02 16.54
N GLU A 9 -16.26 -14.06 17.18
CA GLU A 9 -16.04 -12.76 16.57
C GLU A 9 -15.40 -13.04 15.22
N SER A 10 -16.17 -12.83 14.17
CA SER A 10 -15.67 -12.74 12.81
C SER A 10 -14.67 -11.59 12.82
N LYS A 11 -13.39 -11.90 13.03
CA LYS A 11 -12.33 -10.93 12.77
C LYS A 11 -12.60 -10.38 11.37
N PRO A 12 -12.68 -9.06 11.19
CA PRO A 12 -12.85 -8.49 9.87
C PRO A 12 -11.77 -9.11 8.97
N SER A 13 -12.19 -9.71 7.86
CA SER A 13 -11.29 -10.41 6.96
C SER A 13 -10.28 -9.42 6.40
N GLU A 14 -9.07 -9.47 6.94
CA GLU A 14 -7.96 -8.66 6.47
C GLU A 14 -7.41 -9.31 5.21
N ASN A 15 -7.50 -8.61 4.08
CA ASN A 15 -6.85 -9.05 2.85
C ASN A 15 -5.49 -8.37 2.77
N ILE A 16 -4.43 -9.17 2.62
CA ILE A 16 -3.06 -8.70 2.50
C ILE A 16 -2.56 -9.04 1.09
N TYR A 17 -2.05 -8.04 0.39
CA TYR A 17 -1.39 -8.22 -0.90
C TYR A 17 0.03 -7.68 -0.81
N GLU A 18 0.98 -8.37 -1.43
CA GLU A 18 2.38 -7.97 -1.42
C GLU A 18 2.92 -7.96 -2.85
N TYR A 19 3.67 -6.92 -3.18
CA TYR A 19 4.33 -6.74 -4.47
C TYR A 19 5.80 -6.44 -4.25
N GLU A 20 6.66 -7.06 -5.06
CA GLU A 20 8.05 -6.66 -5.22
C GLU A 20 8.15 -5.74 -6.44
N ILE A 21 8.63 -4.52 -6.22
CA ILE A 21 8.78 -3.49 -7.24
C ILE A 21 10.26 -3.31 -7.49
N PHE A 22 10.67 -3.49 -8.75
CA PHE A 22 12.02 -3.28 -9.24
C PHE A 22 12.04 -2.10 -10.22
N GLY A 23 13.02 -1.20 -10.08
CA GLY A 23 13.22 -0.06 -10.97
C GLY A 23 12.56 1.26 -10.53
N GLY A 24 12.18 1.37 -9.25
CA GLY A 24 11.56 2.57 -8.69
C GLY A 24 10.12 2.79 -9.16
N PHE A 25 9.45 3.80 -8.61
CA PHE A 25 8.03 4.06 -8.90
C PHE A 25 7.60 5.46 -8.48
N THR A 26 6.36 5.81 -8.79
CA THR A 26 5.79 7.13 -8.45
C THR A 26 4.54 6.99 -7.60
N ILE A 27 4.34 7.94 -6.70
CA ILE A 27 3.12 8.12 -5.92
C ILE A 27 2.56 9.49 -6.28
N THR A 28 1.34 9.53 -6.81
CA THR A 28 0.67 10.77 -7.23
C THR A 28 -0.57 11.00 -6.38
N ARG A 29 -0.72 12.20 -5.81
CA ARG A 29 -1.96 12.58 -5.11
C ARG A 29 -3.09 12.78 -6.12
N LYS A 30 -4.27 12.22 -5.83
CA LYS A 30 -5.49 12.35 -6.64
C LYS A 30 -6.66 12.83 -5.78
N PRO A 31 -7.73 13.38 -6.40
CA PRO A 31 -9.00 13.55 -5.70
C PRO A 31 -9.48 12.19 -5.18
N GLY A 32 -9.49 12.00 -3.85
CA GLY A 32 -9.90 10.75 -3.21
C GLY A 32 -8.78 9.83 -2.72
N GLY A 33 -7.50 10.20 -2.88
CA GLY A 33 -6.39 9.42 -2.31
C GLY A 33 -5.07 9.56 -3.07
N TYR A 34 -4.39 8.44 -3.26
CA TYR A 34 -3.09 8.34 -3.90
C TYR A 34 -3.05 7.21 -4.92
N GLU A 35 -2.33 7.41 -6.00
CA GLU A 35 -2.02 6.38 -6.99
C GLU A 35 -0.53 6.02 -6.91
N ILE A 36 -0.25 4.75 -6.68
CA ILE A 36 1.09 4.15 -6.74
C ILE A 36 1.24 3.51 -8.10
N MET A 37 2.20 3.96 -8.90
CA MET A 37 2.39 3.48 -10.28
C MET A 37 3.85 3.09 -10.55
N TRP A 38 4.03 1.87 -11.05
CA TRP A 38 5.33 1.32 -11.44
C TRP A 38 5.21 0.54 -12.75
N LYS A 39 6.34 0.12 -13.33
CA LYS A 39 6.37 -0.65 -14.58
C LYS A 39 7.19 -1.93 -14.40
N SER A 40 6.52 -3.09 -14.36
CA SER A 40 7.18 -4.41 -14.36
C SER A 40 6.19 -5.57 -14.64
N PRO A 41 6.26 -6.29 -15.78
CA PRO A 41 6.75 -5.82 -17.09
C PRO A 41 5.82 -4.77 -17.72
N ASN A 42 4.56 -4.72 -17.27
CA ASN A 42 3.55 -3.75 -17.70
C ASN A 42 3.41 -2.63 -16.67
N VAL A 43 2.83 -1.50 -17.08
CA VAL A 43 2.45 -0.45 -16.14
C VAL A 43 1.37 -0.99 -15.21
N THR A 44 1.63 -0.91 -13.92
CA THR A 44 0.68 -1.28 -12.86
C THR A 44 0.40 -0.04 -12.02
N THR A 45 -0.87 0.18 -11.72
CA THR A 45 -1.34 1.29 -10.89
C THR A 45 -2.23 0.73 -9.78
N ILE A 46 -1.94 1.10 -8.53
CA ILE A 46 -2.78 0.82 -7.38
C ILE A 46 -3.28 2.15 -6.82
N SER A 47 -4.59 2.24 -6.55
CA SER A 47 -5.18 3.36 -5.84
C SER A 47 -5.37 3.02 -4.36
N VAL A 48 -4.97 3.93 -3.47
CA VAL A 48 -5.16 3.82 -2.02
C VAL A 48 -5.76 5.11 -1.47
N GLN A 49 -6.55 5.02 -0.40
CA GLN A 49 -7.28 6.16 0.14
C GLN A 49 -6.39 7.10 0.95
N THR A 50 -5.34 6.57 1.59
CA THR A 50 -4.45 7.31 2.49
C THR A 50 -3.03 7.40 1.93
N MET A 51 -2.25 8.35 2.44
CA MET A 51 -0.83 8.50 2.08
C MET A 51 -0.09 7.20 2.44
N PRO A 52 0.62 6.56 1.49
CA PRO A 52 1.40 5.38 1.80
C PRO A 52 2.41 5.66 2.93
N VAL A 53 2.54 4.71 3.86
CA VAL A 53 3.58 4.75 4.87
C VAL A 53 4.89 4.31 4.22
N ILE A 54 5.84 5.22 4.10
CA ILE A 54 7.13 4.99 3.46
C ILE A 54 8.18 4.81 4.56
N SER A 55 8.89 3.68 4.54
CA SER A 55 10.01 3.42 5.46
C SER A 55 11.10 4.47 5.31
N SER A 56 11.76 4.85 6.40
CA SER A 56 12.85 5.83 6.41
C SER A 56 14.06 5.44 5.55
N GLU A 57 14.22 4.16 5.23
CA GLU A 57 15.30 3.65 4.37
C GLU A 57 15.00 3.80 2.88
N VAL A 58 13.77 4.15 2.53
CA VAL A 58 13.33 4.34 1.15
C VAL A 58 13.61 5.78 0.74
N GLN A 59 14.41 5.94 -0.30
CA GLN A 59 14.79 7.24 -0.82
C GLN A 59 13.66 7.78 -1.69
N THR A 60 13.23 9.01 -1.38
CA THR A 60 12.16 9.69 -2.12
C THR A 60 12.56 11.10 -2.51
N ARG A 61 12.01 11.59 -3.63
CA ARG A 61 12.06 12.99 -4.03
C ARG A 61 10.66 13.47 -4.36
N GLU A 62 10.26 14.60 -3.82
CA GLU A 62 8.99 15.24 -4.16
C GLU A 62 9.18 16.32 -5.21
N GLU A 63 8.38 16.28 -6.28
CA GLU A 63 8.42 17.25 -7.36
C GLU A 63 7.03 17.36 -8.02
N ASN A 64 6.53 18.59 -8.18
CA ASN A 64 5.24 18.87 -8.85
C ASN A 64 4.04 18.07 -8.27
N GLY A 65 4.01 17.85 -6.95
CA GLY A 65 2.95 17.08 -6.28
C GLY A 65 3.00 15.57 -6.52
N LYS A 66 4.15 15.07 -7.01
CA LYS A 66 4.45 13.64 -7.15
C LYS A 66 5.62 13.28 -6.25
N ILE A 67 5.56 12.10 -5.66
CA ILE A 67 6.65 11.51 -4.91
C ILE A 67 7.29 10.46 -5.80
N HIS A 68 8.54 10.68 -6.16
CA HIS A 68 9.38 9.74 -6.88
C HIS A 68 10.11 8.86 -5.86
N VAL A 69 9.83 7.56 -5.88
CA VAL A 69 10.56 6.58 -5.08
C VAL A 69 11.78 6.13 -5.88
N LEU A 70 12.96 6.51 -5.39
CA LEU A 70 14.25 6.33 -6.05
C LEU A 70 14.91 4.99 -5.69
N THR A 71 14.57 4.42 -4.53
CA THR A 71 15.00 3.07 -4.17
C THR A 71 14.44 2.08 -5.19
N THR A 72 15.33 1.35 -5.87
CA THR A 72 14.94 0.51 -7.00
C THR A 72 14.19 -0.74 -6.56
N ASP A 73 14.53 -1.28 -5.40
CA ASP A 73 14.07 -2.59 -4.94
C ASP A 73 13.24 -2.39 -3.68
N CYS A 74 11.92 -2.38 -3.85
CA CYS A 74 10.98 -2.09 -2.78
C CYS A 74 9.91 -3.18 -2.66
N LYS A 75 9.45 -3.42 -1.44
CA LYS A 75 8.25 -4.18 -1.15
C LYS A 75 7.09 -3.23 -0.90
N LEU A 76 5.99 -3.42 -1.62
CA LEU A 76 4.72 -2.77 -1.38
C LEU A 76 3.76 -3.76 -0.73
N LYS A 77 3.35 -3.49 0.50
CA LYS A 77 2.32 -4.26 1.21
C LYS A 77 1.03 -3.46 1.26
N LEU A 78 -0.05 -4.04 0.74
CA LEU A 78 -1.40 -3.52 0.87
C LEU A 78 -2.13 -4.27 1.98
N ILE A 79 -2.82 -3.53 2.83
CA ILE A 79 -3.69 -4.07 3.86
C ILE A 79 -5.09 -3.50 3.65
N THR A 80 -6.05 -4.37 3.31
CA THR A 80 -7.45 -3.96 3.16
C THR A 80 -8.27 -4.42 4.36
N ARG A 81 -8.91 -3.48 5.05
CA ARG A 81 -9.80 -3.70 6.20
C ARG A 81 -11.06 -2.86 6.03
N GLU A 82 -12.22 -3.52 6.05
CA GLU A 82 -13.54 -2.85 6.01
C GLU A 82 -13.69 -1.85 4.84
N GLY A 83 -13.10 -2.15 3.68
CA GLY A 83 -13.15 -1.31 2.48
C GLY A 83 -12.07 -0.22 2.39
N ASN A 84 -11.25 -0.05 3.44
CA ASN A 84 -10.10 0.86 3.44
C ASN A 84 -8.83 0.08 3.10
N THR A 85 -8.02 0.62 2.19
CA THR A 85 -6.74 0.03 1.80
C THR A 85 -5.61 0.96 2.20
N GLU A 86 -4.72 0.45 3.05
CA GLU A 86 -3.48 1.11 3.43
C GLU A 86 -2.31 0.52 2.66
N ALA A 87 -1.33 1.36 2.30
CA ALA A 87 -0.11 0.95 1.64
C ALA A 87 1.11 1.20 2.53
N TYR A 88 1.99 0.21 2.59
CA TYR A 88 3.26 0.25 3.30
C TYR A 88 4.38 -0.06 2.31
N ILE A 89 5.39 0.80 2.27
CA ILE A 89 6.52 0.72 1.34
C ILE A 89 7.79 0.56 2.17
N SER A 90 8.52 -0.52 1.93
CA SER A 90 9.85 -0.76 2.52
C SER A 90 10.85 -1.13 1.44
N LYS A 91 12.14 -1.04 1.77
CA LYS A 91 13.18 -1.69 0.98
C LYS A 91 12.99 -3.22 1.07
N ILE A 92 13.42 -3.95 0.04
CA ILE A 92 13.59 -5.41 0.09
C ILE A 92 14.85 -5.77 0.87
#